data_AF-A0A257SMH4-F1
#
_entry.id   AF-A0A257SMH4-F1
#
_cell.length_a   1.000
_cell.length_b   1.000
_cell.length_c   1.000
_cell.angle_alpha   90.00
_cell.angle_beta   90.00
_cell.angle_gamma   90.00
#
_symmetry.space_group_name_H-M   'P 1'
#
loop_
_entity.id
_entity.type
_entity.pdbx_description
1 polymer ?
#
loop_
_entity_poly.entity_id
_entity_poly.type
_entity_poly.pdbx_seq_one_letter_code
_entity_poly.pdbx_strand_id
1 'polypeptide(L)' 'AGRVGARDLGRPLDTGIIGPQWLSLPQMQAQPGQMRSALVLRCVEDYLAGQRYPLNILQRL' A
#
# COMPACT_ATOMS: atom_id res chain seq x y z
N ALA A 1 18.43 -4.80 1.34
CA ALA A 1 17.62 -3.74 0.69
C ALA A 1 17.18 -4.23 -0.69
N GLY A 2 15.96 -3.91 -1.12
CA GLY A 2 15.49 -4.20 -2.48
C GLY A 2 16.08 -3.24 -3.51
N ARG A 3 16.08 -3.63 -4.79
CA ARG A 3 16.41 -2.75 -5.92
C ARG A 3 15.21 -2.63 -6.84
N VAL A 4 14.92 -1.42 -7.29
CA VAL A 4 13.88 -1.18 -8.30
C VAL A 4 14.46 -1.50 -9.68
N GLY A 5 13.76 -2.33 -10.45
CA GLY A 5 14.11 -2.65 -11.83
C GLY A 5 13.64 -1.59 -12.82
N ALA A 6 13.99 -1.74 -14.10
CA ALA A 6 13.47 -0.88 -15.16
C ALA A 6 11.94 -1.02 -15.27
N ARG A 7 11.25 0.08 -15.63
CA ARG A 7 9.82 0.07 -15.87
C ARG A 7 9.52 -0.72 -17.15
N ASP A 8 8.66 -1.73 -17.05
CA ASP A 8 8.11 -2.46 -18.20
C ASP A 8 6.91 -1.70 -18.77
N LEU A 9 7.10 -1.01 -19.90
CA LEU A 9 6.05 -0.23 -20.56
C LEU A 9 5.02 -1.10 -21.29
N GLY A 10 5.34 -2.38 -21.54
CA GLY A 10 4.45 -3.32 -22.23
C GLY A 10 3.39 -3.95 -21.33
N ARG A 11 3.44 -3.70 -20.01
CA ARG A 11 2.47 -4.20 -19.04
C ARG A 11 1.45 -3.11 -18.68
N PRO A 12 0.22 -3.19 -19.22
CA PRO A 12 -0.85 -2.29 -18.78
C PRO A 12 -1.23 -2.56 -17.32
N LEU A 13 -1.93 -1.62 -16.71
CA LEU A 13 -2.54 -1.82 -15.40
C LEU A 13 -3.63 -2.88 -15.48
N ASP A 14 -3.84 -3.61 -14.39
CA ASP A 14 -4.94 -4.58 -14.27
C ASP A 14 -6.30 -3.90 -14.48
N THR A 15 -7.27 -4.65 -14.99
CA THR A 15 -8.64 -4.15 -15.19
C THR A 15 -9.23 -3.61 -13.88
N GLY A 16 -9.76 -2.39 -13.92
CA GLY A 16 -10.32 -1.70 -12.75
C GLY A 16 -9.32 -0.84 -11.98
N ILE A 17 -8.02 -0.89 -12.31
CA ILE A 17 -7.02 0.03 -11.76
C ILE A 17 -6.93 1.28 -12.64
N ILE A 18 -7.35 2.42 -12.07
CA ILE A 18 -7.24 3.73 -12.73
C ILE A 18 -5.77 4.19 -12.75
N GLY A 19 -5.08 4.08 -11.61
CA GLY A 19 -3.67 4.43 -11.46
C GLY A 19 -3.25 4.65 -10.00
N PRO A 20 -1.94 4.64 -9.72
CA PRO A 20 -1.42 4.91 -8.39
C PRO A 20 -1.53 6.41 -8.03
N GLN A 21 -1.77 6.70 -6.76
CA GLN A 21 -1.72 8.05 -6.19
C GLN A 21 -0.88 8.05 -4.92
N TRP A 22 -0.14 9.14 -4.69
CA TRP A 22 0.62 9.36 -3.47
C TRP A 22 -0.16 10.32 -2.57
N LEU A 23 -0.57 9.84 -1.39
CA LEU A 23 -1.37 10.58 -0.43
C LEU A 23 -0.70 10.55 0.94
N SER A 24 -0.83 11.65 1.67
CA SER A 24 -0.55 11.71 3.11
C SER A 24 -1.72 11.14 3.93
N LEU A 25 -1.46 10.72 5.17
CA LEU A 25 -2.52 10.23 6.07
C LEU A 25 -3.68 11.25 6.23
N PRO A 26 -3.43 12.57 6.43
CA PRO A 26 -4.51 13.55 6.48
C PRO A 26 -5.37 13.61 5.21
N GLN A 27 -4.76 13.49 4.02
CA GLN A 27 -5.49 13.48 2.75
C GLN A 27 -6.38 12.24 2.59
N MET A 28 -5.96 11.09 3.14
CA MET A 28 -6.77 9.87 3.17
C MET A 28 -7.95 10.00 4.14
N GLN A 29 -7.70 10.52 5.36
CA GLN A 29 -8.73 10.71 6.39
C GLN A 29 -9.80 11.74 5.99
N ALA A 30 -9.45 12.73 5.17
CA ALA A 30 -10.40 13.70 4.63
C ALA A 30 -11.43 13.08 3.66
N GLN A 31 -11.20 11.85 3.17
CA GLN A 31 -12.01 11.21 2.13
C GLN A 31 -12.29 9.72 2.48
N PRO A 32 -12.95 9.43 3.62
CA PRO A 32 -13.07 8.06 4.14
C PRO A 32 -13.81 7.11 3.18
N GLY A 33 -14.77 7.61 2.39
CA GLY A 33 -15.52 6.82 1.41
C GLY A 33 -14.72 6.37 0.18
N GLN A 34 -13.51 6.89 -0.02
CA GLN A 34 -12.63 6.44 -1.11
C GLN A 34 -11.76 5.25 -0.72
N MET A 35 -11.62 4.97 0.58
CA MET A 35 -10.87 3.82 1.05
C MET A 35 -11.73 2.57 0.87
N ARG A 36 -11.19 1.55 0.20
CA ARG A 36 -11.90 0.29 -0.06
C ARG A 36 -12.45 -0.36 1.21
N SER A 37 -11.76 -0.19 2.34
CA SER A 37 -12.22 -0.61 3.66
C SER A 37 -11.48 0.17 4.76
N ALA A 38 -11.98 0.11 5.99
CA ALA A 38 -11.34 0.70 7.16
C ALA A 38 -9.91 0.16 7.41
N LEU A 39 -9.59 -1.05 6.92
CA LEU A 39 -8.26 -1.64 7.07
C LEU A 39 -7.16 -0.84 6.36
N VAL A 40 -7.50 -0.07 5.31
CA VAL A 40 -6.53 0.74 4.57
C VAL A 40 -5.91 1.81 5.47
N LEU A 41 -6.73 2.56 6.21
CA LEU A 41 -6.26 3.58 7.16
C LEU A 41 -5.50 2.93 8.31
N ARG A 42 -6.05 1.85 8.87
CA ARG A 42 -5.41 1.14 9.99
C ARG A 42 -3.99 0.68 9.67
N CYS A 43 -3.75 0.14 8.47
CA CYS A 43 -2.42 -0.29 8.06
C CYS A 43 -1.42 0.87 8.00
N VAL A 44 -1.85 2.05 7.54
CA VAL A 44 -1.00 3.25 7.48
C VAL A 44 -0.68 3.76 8.89
N GLU A 45 -1.68 3.77 9.78
CA GLU A 45 -1.52 4.18 11.18
C GLU A 45 -0.56 3.24 11.93
N ASP A 46 -0.72 1.92 11.79
CA ASP A 46 0.20 0.93 12.38
C ASP A 46 1.63 1.12 11.83
N TYR A 47 1.77 1.41 10.53
CA TYR A 47 3.08 1.71 9.93
C TYR A 47 3.72 2.96 10.54
N LEU A 48 2.97 4.04 10.71
CA LEU A 48 3.44 5.30 11.30
C LEU A 48 3.74 5.15 12.80
N ALA A 49 3.04 4.27 13.51
CA ALA A 49 3.31 3.91 14.90
C ALA A 49 4.57 3.02 15.08
N GLY A 50 5.30 2.72 14.00
CA GLY A 50 6.55 1.96 14.05
C GLY A 50 6.37 0.44 14.11
N GLN A 51 5.16 -0.09 13.87
CA GLN A 51 4.92 -1.53 13.87
C GLN A 51 5.70 -2.19 12.72
N ARG A 52 6.73 -2.99 13.06
CA ARG A 52 7.56 -3.72 12.11
C ARG A 52 7.83 -5.11 12.68
N TYR A 53 7.68 -6.13 11.83
CA TYR A 53 7.92 -7.52 12.20
C TYR A 53 8.97 -8.12 11.27
N PRO A 54 9.83 -9.03 11.75
CA PRO A 54 10.77 -9.72 10.89
C PRO A 54 10.01 -10.66 9.93
N LEU A 55 10.44 -10.73 8.67
CA LEU A 55 9.74 -11.51 7.64
C LEU A 55 9.70 -13.02 7.94
N ASN A 56 10.59 -13.52 8.82
CA ASN A 56 10.62 -14.92 9.24
C ASN A 56 9.42 -15.35 10.11
N ILE A 57 8.54 -14.42 10.50
CA ILE A 57 7.24 -14.74 11.09
C ILE A 57 6.32 -15.49 10.10
N LEU A 58 6.50 -15.26 8.80
CA LEU A 58 5.79 -15.97 7.75
C LEU A 58 6.59 -17.23 7.38
N GLN A 59 5.99 -18.40 7.58
CA GLN A 59 6.55 -19.68 7.16
C GLN A 59 5.72 -20.25 6.01
N ARG A 60 6.38 -20.81 5.01
CA ARG A 60 5.71 -21.60 3.97
C ARG A 60 5.43 -22.98 4.55
N LEU A 61 4.18 -23.44 4.44
CA LEU A 61 3.76 -24.81 4.78
C LEU A 61 4.42 -25.84 3.85
#